data_AF-A0A538GWX3-F1
#
_entry.id   AF-A0A538GWX3-F1
#
_cell.length_a   1.000
_cell.length_b   1.000
_cell.length_c   1.000
_cell.angle_alpha   90.00
_cell.angle_beta   90.00
_cell.angle_gamma   90.00
#
_symmetry.space_group_name_H-M   'P 1'
#
loop_
_entity.id
_entity.type
_entity.pdbx_description
1 polymer ?
#
loop_
_entity_poly.entity_id
_entity_poly.type
_entity_poly.pdbx_seq_one_letter_code
_entity_poly.pdbx_strand_id
1 'polypeptide(L)' 'MEHARPTIRQIYALAAALCERAGEEFPETRGDASELIERLRIENGHPAPRLEDTPVRGPPARRRRRANAF' A
#
# COMPACT_ATOMS: atom_id res chain seq x y z
N MET A 1 -14.37 3.40 23.65
CA MET A 1 -14.21 3.96 22.29
C MET A 1 -13.53 2.88 21.50
N GLU A 2 -14.23 2.32 20.53
CA GLU A 2 -13.87 1.06 19.87
C GLU A 2 -12.53 1.19 19.12
N HIS A 3 -11.67 0.18 19.25
CA HIS A 3 -10.40 0.02 18.53
C HIS A 3 -10.64 -0.29 17.04
N ALA A 4 -11.49 0.48 16.36
CA ALA A 4 -11.76 0.34 14.95
C ALA A 4 -10.50 0.71 14.14
N ARG A 5 -10.28 0.03 13.01
CA ARG A 5 -9.21 0.39 12.09
C ARG A 5 -9.42 1.84 11.59
N PRO A 6 -8.35 2.61 11.38
CA PRO A 6 -8.46 3.94 10.79
C PRO A 6 -9.18 3.90 9.44
N THR A 7 -10.02 4.90 9.20
CA THR A 7 -10.65 5.11 7.90
C THR A 7 -9.60 5.53 6.86
N ILE A 8 -9.91 5.33 5.59
CA ILE A 8 -9.07 5.78 4.47
C ILE A 8 -8.76 7.28 4.59
N ARG A 9 -9.76 8.11 4.91
CA ARG A 9 -9.58 9.56 5.08
C ARG A 9 -8.63 9.91 6.22
N GLN A 10 -8.70 9.19 7.35
CA GLN A 10 -7.77 9.39 8.46
C GLN A 10 -6.35 8.97 8.09
N ILE A 11 -6.19 7.88 7.34
CA ILE A 11 -4.88 7.43 6.85
C ILE A 11 -4.26 8.48 5.93
N TYR A 12 -5.03 9.03 4.99
CA TYR A 12 -4.55 10.10 4.10
C TYR A 12 -4.19 11.38 4.87
N ALA A 13 -4.99 11.77 5.87
CA ALA A 13 -4.67 12.92 6.71
C ALA A 13 -3.37 12.72 7.50
N LEU A 14 -3.14 11.53 8.05
CA LEU A 14 -1.88 11.20 8.72
C LEU A 14 -0.70 11.23 7.74
N ALA A 15 -0.87 10.65 6.56
CA ALA A 15 0.19 10.62 5.54
C ALA A 15 0.57 12.03 5.05
N ALA A 16 -0.41 12.91 4.82
CA ALA A 16 -0.18 14.32 4.47
C ALA A 16 0.62 15.05 5.55
N ALA A 17 0.19 14.96 6.81
CA ALA A 17 0.90 15.60 7.92
C ALA A 17 2.33 15.06 8.12
N LEU A 18 2.58 13.80 7.79
CA LEU A 18 3.93 13.23 7.83
C LEU A 18 4.82 13.76 6.69
N CYS A 19 4.28 13.90 5.48
CA CYS A 19 5.01 14.50 4.36
C CYS A 19 5.40 15.95 4.69
N GLU A 20 4.45 16.75 5.18
CA GLU A 20 4.72 18.13 5.62
C GLU A 20 5.83 18.21 6.68
N ARG A 21 5.78 17.33 7.69
CA ARG A 21 6.80 17.29 8.75
C ARG A 21 8.18 16.84 8.25
N ALA A 22 8.23 16.02 7.20
CA ALA A 22 9.46 15.59 6.56
C ALA A 22 9.99 16.60 5.54
N GLY A 23 9.23 17.66 5.23
CA GLY A 23 9.57 18.60 4.15
C GLY A 23 9.37 18.01 2.75
N GLU A 24 8.54 16.97 2.64
CA GLU A 24 8.21 16.26 1.40
C GLU A 24 6.82 16.69 0.90
N GLU A 25 6.66 16.74 -0.42
CA GLU A 25 5.35 16.97 -1.03
C GLU A 25 4.51 15.69 -1.00
N PHE A 26 3.21 15.83 -0.76
CA PHE A 26 2.30 14.69 -0.81
C PHE A 26 2.10 14.26 -2.27
N PRO A 27 2.23 12.97 -2.62
CA PRO A 27 2.21 12.53 -4.02
C PRO A 27 0.86 12.78 -4.68
N GLU A 28 0.87 13.39 -5.88
CA GLU A 28 -0.34 13.66 -6.67
C GLU A 28 -0.80 12.45 -7.49
N THR A 29 0.14 11.57 -7.87
CA THR A 29 -0.17 10.38 -8.67
C THR A 29 0.16 9.09 -7.95
N ARG A 30 -0.42 7.99 -8.46
CA ARG A 30 -0.11 6.63 -8.00
C ARG A 30 1.36 6.25 -8.26
N GLY A 31 1.96 6.81 -9.31
CA GLY A 31 3.37 6.58 -9.65
C GLY A 31 4.27 7.17 -8.57
N ASP A 32 4.09 8.47 -8.30
CA ASP A 32 4.85 9.20 -7.28
C ASP A 32 4.70 8.57 -5.90
N ALA A 33 3.48 8.12 -5.56
CA ALA A 33 3.24 7.39 -4.32
C ALA A 33 4.04 6.09 -4.23
N SER A 34 4.16 5.36 -5.34
CA SER A 34 4.92 4.10 -5.38
C SER A 34 6.42 4.33 -5.20
N GLU A 35 6.96 5.36 -5.87
CA GLU A 35 8.37 5.76 -5.75
C GLU A 35 8.70 6.26 -4.34
N LEU A 36 7.85 7.11 -3.75
CA LEU A 36 8.02 7.60 -2.39
C LEU A 36 7.99 6.45 -1.38
N ILE A 37 7.02 5.53 -1.49
CA ILE A 37 6.94 4.36 -0.61
C ILE A 37 8.19 3.49 -0.73
N GLU A 38 8.72 3.29 -1.94
CA GLU A 38 9.92 2.51 -2.16
C GLU A 38 11.15 3.15 -1.51
N ARG A 39 11.35 4.46 -1.71
CA ARG A 39 12.42 5.23 -1.04
C ARG A 39 12.32 5.08 0.48
N LEU A 40 11.13 5.35 1.05
CA LEU A 40 10.88 5.22 2.49
C LEU A 40 11.10 3.79 3.00
N ARG A 41 10.78 2.76 2.21
CA ARG A 41 11.02 1.36 2.59
C ARG A 41 12.51 1.04 2.67
N ILE A 42 13.32 1.54 1.72
CA ILE A 42 14.76 1.36 1.73
C ILE A 42 15.38 2.09 2.93
N GLU A 43 15.01 3.34 3.16
CA GLU A 43 15.51 4.16 4.27
C GLU A 43 15.18 3.53 5.64
N ASN A 44 13.99 2.97 5.79
CA ASN A 44 13.58 2.27 7.01
C ASN A 44 14.12 0.84 7.12
N GLY A 45 14.90 0.34 6.14
CA GLY A 45 15.46 -1.01 6.14
C GLY A 45 14.44 -2.14 5.99
N HIS A 46 13.33 -1.88 5.29
CA HIS A 46 12.25 -2.85 5.14
C HIS A 46 12.75 -4.09 4.34
N PRO A 47 12.53 -5.34 4.83
CA PRO A 47 13.15 -6.55 4.26
C PRO A 47 12.54 -7.03 2.92
N ALA A 48 11.65 -6.25 2.31
CA ALA A 48 10.86 -6.74 1.18
C ALA A 48 11.47 -6.26 -0.14
N PRO A 49 11.33 -7.05 -1.23
CA PRO A 49 11.92 -6.73 -2.52
C PRO A 49 11.38 -5.42 -3.09
N ARG A 50 12.13 -4.81 -4.01
CA ARG A 50 11.70 -3.64 -4.75
C ARG A 50 10.42 -3.92 -5.52
N LEU A 51 9.70 -2.87 -5.91
CA LEU A 51 8.47 -3.02 -6.67
C LEU A 51 8.73 -3.73 -8.00
N GLU A 52 9.84 -3.39 -8.66
CA GLU A 52 10.34 -4.01 -9.89
C GLU A 52 10.69 -5.50 -9.72
N ASP A 53 11.20 -5.87 -8.56
CA ASP A 53 11.59 -7.25 -8.22
C ASP A 53 10.40 -8.10 -7.76
N THR A 54 9.24 -7.47 -7.54
CA THR A 54 8.05 -8.18 -7.08
C THR A 54 7.40 -8.88 -8.27
N PRO A 55 7.31 -10.21 -8.30
CA PRO A 55 6.68 -10.92 -9.40
C PRO A 55 5.22 -10.46 -9.50
N VAL A 56 4.79 -10.10 -10.71
CA VAL A 56 3.40 -9.70 -11.00
C VAL A 56 2.49 -10.83 -10.53
N ARG A 57 1.79 -10.62 -9.41
CA ARG A 57 0.86 -11.61 -8.89
C ARG A 57 -0.26 -11.75 -9.92
N GLY A 58 -0.29 -12.89 -10.60
CA GLY A 58 -1.34 -13.24 -11.54
C GLY A 58 -2.73 -13.14 -10.88
N PRO A 59 -3.79 -13.01 -11.69
CA PRO A 59 -5.14 -12.83 -11.17
C PRO A 59 -5.50 -13.93 -10.18
N PRO A 60 -6.23 -13.61 -9.09
CA PRO A 60 -6.59 -14.58 -8.08
C PRO A 60 -7.31 -15.74 -8.74
N ALA A 61 -6.77 -16.95 -8.60
CA ALA A 61 -7.38 -18.16 -9.13
C ALA A 61 -8.82 -18.23 -8.62
N ARG A 62 -9.78 -18.00 -9.52
CA ARG A 62 -11.21 -18.16 -9.22
C ARG A 62 -11.39 -19.58 -8.73
N ARG A 63 -11.51 -19.73 -7.41
CA ARG A 63 -11.77 -20.97 -6.71
C ARG A 63 -13.11 -21.48 -7.24
N ARG A 64 -13.08 -22.32 -8.30
CA ARG A 64 -14.25 -23.04 -8.83
C ARG A 64 -14.78 -23.88 -7.68
N ARG A 65 -15.73 -23.33 -6.91
CA ARG A 65 -16.57 -24.14 -6.02
C ARG A 65 -17.32 -25.09 -6.95
N ARG A 66 -16.95 -26.37 -6.88
CA ARG A 66 -17.70 -27.48 -7.44
C ARG A 66 -19.13 -27.34 -6.97
N ALA A 67 -20.04 -27.04 -7.90
CA ALA A 67 -21.45 -27.34 -7.70
C ALA A 67 -21.59 -28.85 -7.90
N ASN A 68 -21.46 -29.62 -6.80
CA ASN A 68 -22.22 -30.85 -6.69
C ASN A 68 -23.65 -30.41 -6.38
N ALA A 69 -24.52 -30.49 -7.39
CA ALA A 69 -25.95 -30.55 -7.19
C ALA A 69 -26.38 -32.01 -7.42
N PHE A 70 -27.34 -32.41 -6.60
CA PHE A 70 -27.87 -33.75 -6.35
C PHE A 70 -28.37 -34.49 -7.59
#